data_AF-M3GW92-F1
#
_entry.id   AF-M3GW92-F1
#
_cell.length_a   1.000
_cell.length_b   1.000
_cell.length_c   1.000
_cell.angle_alpha   90.00
_cell.angle_beta   90.00
_cell.angle_gamma   90.00
#
_symmetry.space_group_name_H-M   'P 1'
#
loop_
_entity.id
_entity.type
_entity.pdbx_description
1 polymer ?
#
loop_
_entity_poly.entity_id
_entity_poly.type
_entity_poly.pdbx_seq_one_letter_code
_entity_poly.pdbx_strand_id
1 'polypeptide(L)'
;MRDQILSSIGEPCAIIGLGGGCTLDVAKAVSNLIPNGGRSEDYQGWDLLKKPGIFKVGIPTLSGTGAEASRTCVLMNLKKNLKLGMNSEFTIYDQLILDPELTATVPRDQYFYTGMDTYIHCIESLNGSYRHPVGDAFSREALELCREVFLSDDMMSGENRKNLWWLLI
;
A
#
# COMPACT_ATOMS: atom_id res chain seq x y z
N MET A 1 7.59 13.57 12.82
CA MET A 1 8.19 12.26 12.53
C MET A 1 9.57 12.38 11.91
N ARG A 2 9.77 12.87 10.68
CA ARG A 2 11.13 12.97 10.09
C ARG A 2 12.13 13.72 10.98
N ASP A 3 11.77 14.92 11.44
CA ASP A 3 12.68 15.72 12.28
C ASP A 3 12.98 15.05 13.63
N GLN A 4 12.04 14.26 14.16
CA GLN A 4 12.25 13.47 15.39
C GLN A 4 13.19 12.29 15.14
N ILE A 5 13.13 11.66 13.96
CA ILE A 5 14.05 10.59 13.58
C ILE A 5 15.47 11.17 13.44
N LEU A 6 15.61 12.26 12.69
CA LEU A 6 16.90 12.91 12.49
C LEU A 6 17.53 13.39 13.79
N SER A 7 16.74 13.89 14.74
CA SER A 7 17.25 14.34 16.04
C SER A 7 17.59 13.21 17.01
N SER A 8 16.97 12.03 16.88
CA SER A 8 17.16 10.91 17.82
C SER A 8 18.22 9.92 17.37
N ILE A 9 18.21 9.52 16.09
CA ILE A 9 19.09 8.47 15.56
C ILE A 9 19.97 8.94 14.39
N GLY A 10 19.87 10.21 13.98
CA GLY A 10 20.57 10.75 12.82
C GLY A 10 19.90 10.37 11.49
N GLU A 11 20.68 10.35 10.41
CA GLU A 11 20.19 9.94 9.08
C GLU A 11 20.20 8.40 8.96
N PRO A 12 19.03 7.75 8.95
CA PRO A 12 18.99 6.30 8.77
C PRO A 12 19.33 5.91 7.33
N CYS A 13 19.96 4.76 7.15
CA CYS A 13 20.24 4.21 5.83
C CYS A 13 18.99 3.62 5.14
N ALA A 14 18.00 3.19 5.94
CA ALA A 14 16.78 2.58 5.43
C ALA A 14 15.56 2.83 6.35
N ILE A 15 14.36 2.72 5.77
CA ILE A 15 13.07 2.67 6.49
C ILE A 15 12.42 1.31 6.24
N ILE A 16 11.90 0.68 7.30
CA ILE A 16 11.12 -0.56 7.19
C ILE A 16 9.69 -0.24 7.63
N GLY A 17 8.72 -0.42 6.73
CA GLY A 17 7.30 -0.34 7.03
C GLY A 17 6.74 -1.73 7.25
N LEU A 18 6.27 -2.04 8.46
CA LEU A 18 5.61 -3.30 8.81
C LEU A 18 4.18 -3.02 9.27
N GLY A 19 3.18 -3.46 8.51
CA GLY A 19 1.78 -3.27 8.88
C GLY A 19 0.83 -3.27 7.69
N GLY A 20 -0.38 -2.72 7.86
CA GLY A 20 -1.32 -2.47 6.77
C GLY A 20 -0.98 -1.20 5.97
N GLY A 21 -1.84 -0.85 5.00
CA GLY A 21 -1.59 0.25 4.06
C GLY A 21 -1.30 1.61 4.70
N CYS A 22 -1.91 1.93 5.84
CA CYS A 22 -1.61 3.17 6.57
C CYS A 22 -0.15 3.24 7.03
N THR A 23 0.37 2.14 7.61
CA THR A 23 1.76 2.08 8.06
C THR A 23 2.71 2.16 6.87
N LEU A 24 2.36 1.50 5.76
CA LEU A 24 3.16 1.53 4.55
C LEU A 24 3.24 2.94 3.94
N ASP A 25 2.12 3.65 3.85
CA ASP A 25 2.09 5.03 3.38
C ASP A 25 2.91 5.97 4.28
N VAL A 26 2.85 5.79 5.61
CA VAL A 26 3.69 6.57 6.53
C VAL A 26 5.18 6.28 6.29
N ALA A 27 5.57 5.02 6.11
CA ALA A 27 6.95 4.64 5.84
C ALA A 27 7.46 5.25 4.52
N LYS A 28 6.65 5.21 3.46
CA LYS A 28 6.93 5.88 2.18
C LYS A 28 7.14 7.38 2.36
N ALA A 29 6.22 8.06 3.05
CA ALA A 29 6.30 9.49 3.30
C ALA A 29 7.57 9.87 4.06
N VAL A 30 7.94 9.10 5.09
CA VAL A 30 9.13 9.37 5.90
C VAL A 30 10.40 9.16 5.08
N SER A 31 10.50 8.06 4.33
CA SER A 31 11.62 7.81 3.42
C SER A 31 11.81 8.95 2.42
N ASN A 32 10.71 9.43 1.83
CA ASN A 32 10.73 10.53 0.87
C ASN A 32 11.12 11.86 1.50
N LEU A 33 10.68 12.13 2.73
CA LEU A 33 10.91 13.40 3.40
C LEU A 33 12.33 13.56 3.93
N ILE A 34 13.07 12.48 4.22
CA ILE A 34 14.45 12.54 4.71
C ILE A 34 15.36 13.35 3.76
N PRO A 35 15.48 13.00 2.46
CA PRO A 35 16.34 13.74 1.54
C PRO A 35 15.69 15.00 0.94
N ASN A 36 14.35 15.08 0.91
CA ASN A 36 13.63 16.19 0.28
C ASN A 36 13.36 17.38 1.21
N GLY A 37 13.35 17.20 2.53
CA GLY A 37 12.98 18.29 3.44
C GLY A 37 11.47 18.60 3.39
N GLY A 38 11.07 19.76 3.94
CA GLY A 38 9.67 20.22 3.92
C GLY A 38 8.69 19.42 4.79
N ARG A 39 7.40 19.54 4.49
CA ARG A 39 6.28 18.80 5.11
C ARG A 39 5.67 17.87 4.08
N SER A 40 5.03 16.78 4.51
CA SER A 40 4.34 15.87 3.59
C SER A 40 3.26 16.57 2.75
N GLU A 41 2.62 17.61 3.29
CA GLU A 41 1.62 18.42 2.59
C GLU A 41 2.18 19.20 1.38
N ASP A 42 3.48 19.47 1.36
CA ASP A 42 4.15 20.18 0.25
C ASP A 42 4.30 19.28 -0.98
N TYR A 43 4.15 17.96 -0.82
CA TYR A 43 4.31 16.96 -1.86
C TYR A 43 3.01 16.21 -2.20
N GLN A 44 1.85 16.71 -1.74
CA GLN A 44 0.53 16.18 -2.12
C GLN A 44 0.18 16.63 -3.54
N GLY A 45 0.22 15.70 -4.49
CA GLY A 45 0.09 15.97 -5.92
C GLY A 45 0.87 14.98 -6.77
N TRP A 46 1.12 15.35 -8.02
CA TRP A 46 1.85 14.55 -9.01
C TRP A 46 3.29 15.05 -9.15
N ASP A 47 4.26 14.17 -8.91
CA ASP A 47 5.69 14.36 -9.20
C ASP A 47 6.31 15.64 -8.62
N LEU A 48 5.92 15.95 -7.37
CA LEU A 48 6.43 17.10 -6.61
C LEU A 48 7.76 16.82 -5.91
N LEU A 49 8.09 15.55 -5.62
CA LEU A 49 9.38 15.16 -5.04
C LEU A 49 10.52 15.45 -6.02
N LYS A 50 11.67 15.90 -5.50
CA LYS A 50 12.83 16.29 -6.31
C LYS A 50 14.00 15.32 -6.21
N LYS A 51 14.04 14.54 -5.14
CA LYS A 51 15.06 13.52 -4.90
C LYS A 51 14.39 12.18 -4.58
N PRO A 52 15.01 11.05 -4.95
CA PRO A 52 14.61 9.74 -4.43
C PRO A 52 14.57 9.74 -2.90
N GLY A 53 13.61 9.04 -2.31
CA GLY A 53 13.64 8.73 -0.87
C GLY A 53 14.80 7.79 -0.53
N ILE A 54 15.11 7.65 0.76
CA ILE A 54 16.09 6.65 1.19
C ILE A 54 15.54 5.23 1.01
N PHE A 55 16.43 4.23 1.02
CA PHE A 55 16.06 2.83 0.82
C PHE A 55 14.90 2.42 1.74
N LYS A 56 13.88 1.78 1.19
CA LYS A 56 12.66 1.44 1.93
C LYS A 56 12.21 0.03 1.63
N VAL A 57 11.88 -0.69 2.71
CA VAL A 57 11.35 -2.06 2.66
C VAL A 57 9.91 -2.05 3.16
N GLY A 58 9.01 -2.67 2.39
CA GLY A 58 7.61 -2.86 2.76
C GLY A 58 7.36 -4.30 3.20
N ILE A 59 6.73 -4.48 4.35
CA ILE A 59 6.32 -5.78 4.89
C ILE A 59 4.82 -5.66 5.22
N PRO A 60 3.94 -5.90 4.23
CA PRO A 60 2.51 -5.86 4.48
C PRO A 60 2.11 -6.94 5.50
N THR A 61 1.14 -6.63 6.35
CA THR A 61 0.51 -7.60 7.28
C THR A 61 -0.99 -7.74 7.02
N LEU A 62 -1.46 -7.12 5.93
CA LEU A 62 -2.85 -7.06 5.53
C LEU A 62 -2.91 -6.93 4.01
N SER A 63 -3.68 -7.80 3.36
CA SER A 63 -3.86 -7.77 1.92
C SER A 63 -5.04 -6.90 1.53
N GLY A 64 -4.83 -5.98 0.58
CA GLY A 64 -5.91 -5.44 -0.23
C GLY A 64 -5.83 -3.96 -0.61
N THR A 65 -5.04 -3.17 0.12
CA THR A 65 -4.93 -1.72 -0.12
C THR A 65 -4.07 -1.33 -1.33
N GLY A 66 -3.25 -2.26 -1.86
CA GLY A 66 -2.29 -1.97 -2.94
C GLY A 66 -1.18 -0.99 -2.55
N ALA A 67 -0.94 -0.79 -1.25
CA ALA A 67 -0.04 0.24 -0.74
C ALA A 67 1.42 -0.19 -0.84
N GLU A 68 1.68 -1.49 -0.89
CA GLU A 68 2.98 -2.10 -1.14
C GLU A 68 3.43 -1.91 -2.60
N ALA A 69 2.52 -1.99 -3.58
CA ALA A 69 2.84 -1.93 -5.01
C ALA A 69 2.61 -0.54 -5.65
N SER A 70 1.76 0.32 -5.06
CA SER A 70 1.42 1.62 -5.67
C SER A 70 2.52 2.67 -5.56
N ARG A 71 2.59 3.57 -6.55
CA ARG A 71 3.40 4.81 -6.53
C ARG A 71 2.79 5.94 -5.69
N THR A 72 1.69 5.66 -5.00
CA THR A 72 0.92 6.62 -4.23
C THR A 72 1.17 6.39 -2.75
N CYS A 73 1.31 7.48 -2.01
CA CYS A 73 1.30 7.50 -0.55
C CYS A 73 0.16 8.41 -0.12
N VAL A 74 -0.91 7.87 0.46
CA VAL A 74 -2.10 8.65 0.78
C VAL A 74 -2.04 9.19 2.20
N LEU A 75 -2.14 10.51 2.35
CA LEU A 75 -2.06 11.17 3.65
C LEU A 75 -3.24 12.11 3.86
N MET A 76 -3.74 12.16 5.09
CA MET A 76 -4.77 13.13 5.49
C MET A 76 -4.10 14.47 5.81
N ASN A 77 -4.49 15.52 5.08
CA ASN A 77 -4.15 16.90 5.43
C ASN A 77 -5.22 17.45 6.39
N LEU A 78 -4.91 17.46 7.68
CA LEU A 78 -5.84 17.92 8.72
C LEU A 78 -6.16 19.42 8.63
N LYS A 79 -5.23 20.26 8.12
CA LYS A 79 -5.45 21.70 7.99
C LYS A 79 -6.44 22.02 6.88
N LYS A 80 -6.33 21.30 5.75
CA LYS A 80 -7.19 21.48 4.57
C LYS A 80 -8.42 20.58 4.61
N ASN A 81 -8.47 19.64 5.56
CA ASN A 81 -9.46 18.56 5.64
C ASN A 81 -9.58 17.76 4.33
N LEU A 82 -8.43 17.42 3.73
CA LEU A 82 -8.34 16.73 2.43
C LEU A 82 -7.45 15.50 2.53
N LYS A 83 -7.92 14.36 2.01
CA LYS A 83 -7.14 13.14 1.83
C LYS A 83 -6.54 13.16 0.41
N LEU A 84 -5.23 13.35 0.31
CA LEU A 84 -4.52 13.47 -0.98
C LEU A 84 -3.25 12.62 -1.00
N GLY A 85 -2.92 12.12 -2.19
CA GLY A 85 -1.75 11.30 -2.44
C GLY A 85 -0.49 12.11 -2.78
N MET A 86 0.65 11.66 -2.25
CA MET A 86 1.98 11.96 -2.77
C MET A 86 2.29 10.95 -3.88
N ASN A 87 2.03 11.32 -5.14
CA ASN A 87 2.22 10.43 -6.29
C ASN A 87 3.59 10.66 -6.92
N SER A 88 4.45 9.66 -6.87
CA SER A 88 5.80 9.76 -7.44
C SER A 88 6.43 8.40 -7.62
N GLU A 89 7.29 8.24 -8.63
CA GLU A 89 8.12 7.04 -8.79
C GLU A 89 9.05 6.83 -7.59
N PHE A 90 9.47 7.90 -6.91
CA PHE A 90 10.32 7.82 -5.71
C PHE A 90 9.61 7.24 -4.49
N THR A 91 8.28 7.09 -4.55
CA THR A 91 7.44 6.57 -3.47
C THR A 91 7.37 5.02 -3.47
N ILE A 92 7.72 4.36 -4.56
CA ILE A 92 7.67 2.89 -4.67
C ILE A 92 8.70 2.25 -3.74
N TYR A 93 8.37 1.13 -3.10
CA TYR A 93 9.30 0.39 -2.25
C TYR A 93 10.46 -0.20 -3.05
N ASP A 94 11.67 -0.16 -2.47
CA ASP A 94 12.85 -0.77 -3.08
C ASP A 94 12.84 -2.31 -2.92
N GLN A 95 12.25 -2.79 -1.81
CA GLN A 95 12.00 -4.22 -1.58
C GLN A 95 10.67 -4.45 -0.87
N LEU A 96 10.04 -5.57 -1.20
CA LEU A 96 8.86 -6.08 -0.53
C LEU A 96 9.14 -7.47 0.04
N ILE A 97 8.78 -7.68 1.30
CA ILE A 97 8.80 -9.01 1.93
C ILE A 97 7.36 -9.44 2.06
N LEU A 98 6.97 -10.42 1.25
CA LEU A 98 5.60 -10.88 1.19
C LEU A 98 5.44 -12.23 1.91
N ASP A 99 4.88 -12.22 3.12
CA ASP A 99 4.62 -13.41 3.92
C ASP A 99 3.12 -13.55 4.29
N PRO A 100 2.39 -14.53 3.74
CA PRO A 100 0.97 -14.73 4.02
C PRO A 100 0.69 -15.08 5.49
N GLU A 101 1.66 -15.65 6.22
CA GLU A 101 1.48 -16.00 7.64
C GLU A 101 1.28 -14.75 8.50
N LEU A 102 1.78 -13.58 8.07
CA LEU A 102 1.58 -12.31 8.76
C LEU A 102 0.11 -11.85 8.75
N THR A 103 -0.75 -12.45 7.92
CA THR A 103 -2.19 -12.17 7.93
C THR A 103 -2.96 -12.98 8.98
N ALA A 104 -2.36 -13.99 9.61
CA ALA A 104 -3.07 -14.98 10.44
C ALA A 104 -3.90 -14.36 11.56
N THR A 105 -3.45 -13.23 12.12
CA THR A 105 -4.12 -12.53 13.23
C THR A 105 -5.13 -11.48 12.78
N VAL A 106 -5.34 -11.28 11.47
CA VAL A 106 -6.31 -10.31 10.94
C VAL A 106 -7.74 -10.76 11.31
N PRO A 107 -8.55 -9.88 11.97
CA PRO A 107 -9.95 -10.16 12.28
C PRO A 107 -10.79 -10.36 11.02
N ARG A 108 -11.87 -11.16 11.13
CA ARG A 108 -12.76 -11.49 10.00
C ARG A 108 -13.27 -10.25 9.26
N ASP A 109 -13.78 -9.26 10.00
CA ASP A 109 -14.37 -8.07 9.39
C ASP A 109 -13.31 -7.25 8.63
N GLN A 110 -12.12 -7.08 9.23
CA GLN A 110 -11.03 -6.36 8.58
C GLN A 110 -10.55 -7.09 7.32
N TYR A 111 -10.46 -8.42 7.36
CA TYR A 111 -10.11 -9.26 6.21
C TYR A 111 -11.15 -9.13 5.09
N PHE A 112 -12.44 -9.13 5.43
CA PHE A 112 -13.52 -8.91 4.47
C PHE A 112 -13.45 -7.50 3.85
N TYR A 113 -13.26 -6.46 4.66
CA TYR A 113 -13.21 -5.09 4.16
C TYR A 113 -12.06 -4.86 3.19
N THR A 114 -10.88 -5.40 3.47
CA THR A 114 -9.74 -5.24 2.55
C THR A 114 -9.84 -6.11 1.31
N GLY A 115 -10.43 -7.30 1.41
CA GLY A 115 -10.80 -8.07 0.21
C GLY A 115 -11.79 -7.31 -0.67
N MET A 116 -12.79 -6.66 -0.06
CA MET A 116 -13.78 -5.86 -0.80
C MET A 116 -13.16 -4.63 -1.45
N ASP A 117 -12.17 -4.00 -0.80
CA ASP A 117 -11.36 -2.92 -1.37
C ASP A 117 -10.69 -3.37 -2.67
N THR A 118 -10.04 -4.54 -2.65
CA THR A 118 -9.43 -5.13 -3.86
C THR A 118 -10.48 -5.47 -4.92
N TYR A 119 -11.60 -6.06 -4.54
CA TYR A 119 -12.68 -6.39 -5.47
C TYR A 119 -13.18 -5.13 -6.20
N ILE A 120 -13.40 -4.04 -5.46
CA ILE A 120 -13.85 -2.77 -6.04
C ILE A 120 -12.77 -2.16 -6.93
N HIS A 121 -11.49 -2.15 -6.51
CA HIS A 121 -10.39 -1.71 -7.36
C HIS A 121 -10.36 -2.47 -8.69
N CYS A 122 -10.55 -3.79 -8.68
CA CYS A 122 -10.57 -4.59 -9.91
C CYS A 122 -11.75 -4.21 -10.82
N ILE A 123 -12.95 -3.99 -10.24
CA ILE A 123 -14.12 -3.54 -10.99
C ILE A 123 -13.89 -2.14 -11.59
N GLU A 124 -13.32 -1.21 -10.83
CA GLU A 124 -13.00 0.15 -11.30
C GLU A 124 -11.94 0.11 -12.42
N SER A 125 -10.87 -0.68 -12.25
CA SER A 125 -9.82 -0.86 -13.26
C SER A 125 -10.37 -1.45 -14.55
N LEU A 126 -11.20 -2.49 -14.48
CA LEU A 126 -11.79 -3.15 -15.66
C LEU A 126 -12.84 -2.30 -16.38
N ASN A 127 -13.44 -1.32 -15.70
CA ASN A 127 -14.42 -0.39 -16.29
C ASN A 127 -13.86 1.01 -16.56
N GLY A 128 -12.59 1.26 -16.23
CA GLY A 128 -11.93 2.55 -16.40
C GLY A 128 -11.60 2.88 -17.85
N SER A 129 -11.30 4.16 -18.12
CA SER A 129 -10.92 4.64 -19.46
C SER A 129 -9.45 4.41 -19.81
N TYR A 130 -8.56 4.33 -18.80
CA TYR A 130 -7.11 4.16 -18.98
C TYR A 130 -6.70 2.72 -18.69
N ARG A 131 -6.98 1.81 -19.64
CA ARG A 131 -6.76 0.37 -19.50
C ARG A 131 -5.59 -0.12 -20.34
N HIS A 132 -4.93 -1.17 -19.87
CA HIS A 132 -3.93 -1.89 -20.64
C HIS A 132 -4.04 -3.41 -20.38
N PRO A 133 -3.65 -4.27 -21.34
CA PRO A 133 -3.91 -5.71 -21.28
C PRO A 133 -3.33 -6.40 -20.04
N VAL A 134 -2.15 -5.97 -19.58
CA VAL A 134 -1.50 -6.53 -18.39
C VAL A 134 -2.31 -6.23 -17.13
N GLY A 135 -2.79 -4.99 -16.96
CA GLY A 135 -3.60 -4.59 -15.80
C GLY A 135 -4.96 -5.27 -15.81
N ASP A 136 -5.57 -5.44 -16.99
CA ASP A 136 -6.80 -6.20 -17.15
C ASP A 136 -6.64 -7.68 -16.77
N ALA A 137 -5.51 -8.30 -17.12
CA ALA A 137 -5.23 -9.70 -16.78
C ALA A 137 -5.12 -9.88 -15.25
N PHE A 138 -4.32 -9.04 -14.58
CA PHE A 138 -4.21 -9.07 -13.12
C PHE A 138 -5.54 -8.78 -12.44
N SER A 139 -6.30 -7.79 -12.92
CA SER A 139 -7.60 -7.43 -12.34
C SER A 139 -8.62 -8.57 -12.46
N ARG A 140 -8.60 -9.36 -13.55
CA ARG A 140 -9.49 -10.51 -13.71
C ARG A 140 -9.13 -11.64 -12.76
N GLU A 141 -7.84 -11.97 -12.66
CA GLU A 141 -7.36 -13.02 -11.74
C GLU A 141 -7.69 -12.66 -10.29
N ALA A 142 -7.38 -11.43 -9.89
CA ALA A 142 -7.69 -10.91 -8.56
C ALA A 142 -9.20 -10.96 -8.25
N LEU A 143 -10.05 -10.64 -9.23
CA LEU A 143 -11.50 -10.70 -9.09
C LEU A 143 -12.00 -12.14 -8.87
N GLU A 144 -11.46 -13.11 -9.58
CA GLU A 144 -11.81 -14.53 -9.42
C GLU A 144 -11.37 -15.06 -8.06
N LEU A 145 -10.14 -14.75 -7.61
CA LEU A 145 -9.66 -15.11 -6.26
C LEU A 145 -10.54 -14.50 -5.17
N CYS A 146 -10.93 -13.22 -5.30
CA CYS A 146 -11.87 -12.59 -4.36
C CYS A 146 -13.22 -13.34 -4.32
N ARG A 147 -13.76 -13.73 -5.47
CA ARG A 147 -15.02 -14.47 -5.55
C ARG A 147 -14.91 -15.84 -4.90
N GLU A 148 -13.83 -16.57 -5.17
CA GLU A 148 -13.56 -17.87 -4.54
C GLU A 148 -13.57 -17.74 -3.02
N VAL A 149 -12.85 -16.77 -2.49
CA VAL A 149 -12.76 -16.52 -1.04
C VAL A 149 -14.13 -16.14 -0.45
N PHE A 150 -14.85 -15.21 -1.09
CA PHE A 150 -16.15 -14.73 -0.57
C PHE A 150 -17.28 -15.76 -0.67
N LEU A 151 -17.22 -16.66 -1.65
CA LEU A 151 -18.22 -17.70 -1.85
C LEU A 151 -17.85 -19.03 -1.19
N SER A 152 -16.68 -19.11 -0.55
CA SER A 152 -16.24 -20.31 0.18
C SER A 152 -17.01 -20.53 1.48
N ASP A 153 -17.05 -21.80 1.92
CA ASP A 153 -17.66 -22.18 3.21
C ASP A 153 -16.92 -21.57 4.41
N ASP A 154 -15.59 -21.44 4.32
CA ASP A 154 -14.75 -20.78 5.32
C ASP A 154 -13.80 -19.76 4.70
N MET A 155 -14.28 -18.52 4.60
CA MET A 155 -13.52 -17.36 4.15
C MET A 155 -12.19 -17.13 4.92
N MET A 156 -12.07 -17.59 6.18
CA MET A 156 -10.88 -17.34 7.02
C MET A 156 -9.88 -18.50 7.01
N SER A 157 -10.12 -19.53 6.18
CA SER A 157 -9.26 -20.69 6.07
C SER A 157 -7.83 -20.28 5.71
N GLY A 158 -6.85 -21.10 6.10
CA GLY A 158 -5.44 -20.84 5.79
C GLY A 158 -5.17 -20.74 4.29
N GLU A 159 -5.93 -21.46 3.47
CA GLU A 159 -5.82 -21.40 2.01
C GLU A 159 -6.41 -20.09 1.47
N ASN A 160 -7.61 -19.69 1.91
CA ASN A 160 -8.21 -18.44 1.48
C ASN A 160 -7.40 -17.21 1.90
N ARG A 161 -6.74 -17.27 3.06
CA ARG A 161 -5.77 -16.24 3.47
C ARG A 161 -4.60 -16.12 2.50
N LYS A 162 -4.09 -17.23 1.96
CA LYS A 162 -3.08 -17.21 0.90
C LYS A 162 -3.67 -16.72 -0.43
N ASN A 163 -4.90 -17.07 -0.77
CA ASN A 163 -5.56 -16.60 -1.99
C ASN A 163 -5.71 -15.08 -2.01
N LEU A 164 -6.17 -14.45 -0.91
CA LEU A 164 -6.17 -12.99 -0.83
C LEU A 164 -4.76 -12.40 -0.71
N TRP A 165 -3.78 -13.15 -0.23
CA TRP A 165 -2.39 -12.70 -0.19
C TRP A 165 -1.80 -12.51 -1.58
N TRP A 166 -2.12 -13.42 -2.51
CA TRP A 166 -1.69 -13.32 -3.91
C TRP A 166 -2.19 -12.07 -4.62
N LEU A 167 -3.15 -11.34 -4.06
CA LEU A 167 -3.61 -10.04 -4.56
C LEU A 167 -2.57 -8.92 -4.45
N LEU A 168 -1.49 -9.13 -3.67
CA LEU A 168 -0.43 -8.13 -3.47
C LEU A 168 0.69 -8.20 -4.53
N ILE A 169 0.59 -9.14 -5.48
CA ILE A 169 1.56 -9.40 -6.55
C ILE A 169 0.91 -9.13 -7.90
#